data_AF-A0A9D4C5U5-F1
#
_entry.id   AF-A0A9D4C5U5-F1
#
_cell.length_a   1.000
_cell.length_b   1.000
_cell.length_c   1.000
_cell.angle_alpha   90.00
_cell.angle_beta   90.00
_cell.angle_gamma   90.00
#
_symmetry.space_group_name_H-M   'P 1'
#
loop_
_entity.id
_entity.type
_entity.pdbx_description
1 polymer ?
#
loop_
_entity_poly.entity_id
_entity_poly.type
_entity_poly.pdbx_seq_one_letter_code
_entity_poly.pdbx_strand_id
1 'polypeptide(L)'
;MRLVVPEDAGLAVRKGAVIYGHNPSLVASQILPYTYGIECLELFDPKKHFGGNKINKGGRWYVGNCFKEFVQVNENINVNHRVTHLVTPTESNSYLIVYRTVLLDPKFVTNKECEILGTLFIRIPQDVPLDDQKYNVTFMFGDTELRVIVEDTTTGKEDQLTFNCLK
;
A
#
# COMPACT_ATOMS: atom_id res chain seq x y z
N MET A 1 39.10 -12.36 -29.13
CA MET A 1 38.38 -11.67 -28.03
C MET A 1 38.94 -10.26 -27.97
N ARG A 2 38.19 -9.26 -28.44
CA ARG A 2 38.70 -7.88 -28.62
C ARG A 2 38.13 -7.03 -27.50
N LEU A 3 38.96 -6.72 -26.51
CA LEU A 3 38.64 -5.82 -25.42
C LEU A 3 38.90 -4.39 -25.93
N VAL A 4 37.84 -3.59 -26.06
CA VAL A 4 37.95 -2.15 -26.34
C VAL A 4 37.72 -1.45 -25.01
N VAL A 5 38.79 -0.94 -24.41
CA VAL A 5 38.73 -0.07 -23.23
C VAL A 5 38.73 1.37 -23.77
N PRO A 6 37.69 2.18 -23.54
CA PRO A 6 37.76 3.60 -23.86
C PRO A 6 38.69 4.31 -22.87
N GLU A 7 39.67 5.03 -23.41
CA GLU A 7 40.41 6.07 -22.68
C GLU A 7 39.45 7.24 -22.41
N ASP A 8 38.77 7.20 -21.26
CA ASP A 8 38.44 8.36 -20.40
C ASP A 8 37.36 7.95 -19.39
N ALA A 9 37.81 7.58 -18.19
CA ALA A 9 36.96 7.22 -17.05
C ALA A 9 36.20 8.41 -16.43
N GLY A 10 36.29 9.62 -17.01
CA GLY A 10 35.68 10.85 -16.49
C GLY A 10 34.28 11.18 -17.02
N LEU A 11 33.78 10.49 -18.05
CA LEU A 11 32.50 10.83 -18.72
C LEU A 11 31.41 9.76 -18.61
N ALA A 12 31.67 8.65 -17.92
CA ALA A 12 30.70 7.57 -17.73
C ALA A 12 29.52 7.96 -16.80
N VAL A 13 29.62 9.06 -16.06
CA VAL A 13 28.54 9.56 -15.19
C VAL A 13 27.51 10.41 -15.95
N ARG A 14 27.78 10.81 -17.21
CA ARG A 14 26.89 11.71 -17.98
C ARG A 14 26.36 11.13 -19.30
N LYS A 15 26.21 9.82 -19.40
CA LYS A 15 25.40 9.19 -20.46
C LYS A 15 24.28 8.27 -19.95
N GLY A 16 23.98 8.29 -18.64
CA GLY A 16 22.71 7.76 -18.10
C GLY A 16 21.54 8.72 -18.22
N ALA A 17 21.81 10.02 -18.46
CA ALA A 17 20.81 11.09 -18.44
C ALA A 17 20.27 11.50 -19.84
N VAL A 18 20.54 10.72 -20.90
CA VAL A 18 20.18 11.08 -22.30
C VAL A 18 19.33 9.99 -22.99
N ILE A 19 18.62 9.16 -22.23
CA ILE A 19 17.52 8.31 -22.77
C ILE A 19 16.21 8.53 -21.97
N TYR A 20 16.09 9.65 -21.26
CA TYR A 20 14.82 10.06 -20.63
C TYR A 20 14.16 11.27 -21.33
N GLY A 21 14.76 11.75 -22.43
CA GLY A 21 14.31 12.99 -23.08
C GLY A 21 13.26 12.85 -24.19
N HIS A 22 12.95 11.64 -24.68
CA HIS A 22 12.21 11.54 -25.96
C HIS A 22 11.08 10.50 -26.08
N ASN A 23 10.72 9.76 -25.03
CA ASN A 23 9.43 9.04 -24.98
C ASN A 23 9.13 8.57 -23.56
N PRO A 24 8.28 9.27 -22.79
CA PRO A 24 7.74 8.78 -21.52
C PRO A 24 6.86 7.52 -21.68
N SER A 25 6.57 7.13 -22.92
CA SER A 25 5.70 6.02 -23.34
C SER A 25 6.43 4.68 -23.52
N LEU A 26 7.75 4.62 -23.28
CA LEU A 26 8.45 3.34 -23.19
C LEU A 26 8.13 2.75 -21.81
N VAL A 27 7.13 1.87 -21.76
CA VAL A 27 6.55 1.20 -20.56
C VAL A 27 7.62 0.95 -19.48
N ALA A 28 7.78 1.90 -18.57
CA ALA A 28 8.64 1.69 -17.43
C ALA A 28 7.85 0.83 -16.44
N SER A 29 8.43 -0.30 -16.07
CA SER A 29 7.95 -1.11 -14.98
C SER A 29 8.92 -1.00 -13.82
N GLN A 30 8.41 -1.16 -12.61
CA GLN A 30 9.22 -1.26 -11.41
C GLN A 30 8.88 -2.54 -10.66
N ILE A 31 9.91 -3.15 -10.07
CA ILE A 31 9.76 -4.29 -9.17
C ILE A 31 9.67 -3.73 -7.76
N LEU A 32 8.57 -4.02 -7.06
CA LEU A 32 8.35 -3.49 -5.72
C LEU A 32 9.27 -4.15 -4.68
N PRO A 33 10.00 -3.38 -3.85
CA PRO A 33 10.87 -3.94 -2.82
C PRO A 33 10.12 -4.41 -1.56
N TYR A 34 8.83 -4.09 -1.45
CA TYR A 34 8.01 -4.41 -0.28
C TYR A 34 6.59 -4.78 -0.70
N THR A 35 5.93 -5.57 0.14
CA THR A 35 4.48 -5.76 0.17
C THR A 35 3.88 -4.57 0.89
N TYR A 36 2.84 -3.96 0.30
CA TYR A 36 2.17 -2.79 0.88
C TYR A 36 0.72 -3.13 1.22
N GLY A 37 0.25 -2.56 2.32
CA GLY A 37 -1.10 -2.79 2.78
C GLY A 37 -1.52 -1.90 3.93
N ILE A 38 -2.66 -2.24 4.51
CA ILE A 38 -3.23 -1.54 5.66
C ILE A 38 -3.52 -2.51 6.80
N GLU A 39 -3.59 -1.97 8.02
CA GLU A 39 -4.17 -2.69 9.15
C GLU A 39 -5.69 -2.70 9.07
N CYS A 40 -6.30 -3.84 9.35
CA CYS A 40 -7.75 -3.96 9.42
C CYS A 40 -8.23 -4.92 10.51
N LEU A 41 -9.53 -4.81 10.80
CA LEU A 41 -10.29 -5.75 11.60
C LEU A 41 -11.10 -6.64 10.65
N GLU A 42 -10.92 -7.96 10.73
CA GLU A 42 -11.64 -8.91 9.90
C GLU A 42 -12.54 -9.83 10.73
N LEU A 43 -13.57 -10.40 10.12
CA LEU A 43 -14.33 -11.49 10.74
C LEU A 43 -13.42 -12.70 10.95
N PHE A 44 -13.56 -13.36 12.09
CA PHE A 44 -12.73 -14.53 12.40
C PHE A 44 -13.00 -15.69 11.44
N ASP A 45 -12.03 -16.00 10.58
CA ASP A 45 -11.95 -17.25 9.83
C ASP A 45 -10.88 -18.17 10.45
N PRO A 46 -11.24 -19.38 10.93
CA PRO A 46 -10.30 -20.33 11.51
C PRO A 46 -9.24 -20.85 10.52
N LYS A 47 -9.48 -20.78 9.21
CA LYS A 47 -8.51 -21.19 8.18
C LYS A 47 -7.45 -20.10 7.92
N LYS A 48 -7.81 -18.83 8.10
CA LYS A 48 -6.95 -17.67 7.82
C LYS A 48 -6.24 -17.15 9.07
N HIS A 49 -6.93 -17.12 10.21
CA HIS A 49 -6.48 -16.39 11.40
C HIS A 49 -5.92 -17.29 12.52
N PHE A 50 -5.12 -18.29 12.15
CA PHE A 50 -4.43 -19.11 13.14
C PHE A 50 -3.46 -18.24 13.97
N GLY A 51 -3.57 -18.28 15.30
CA GLY A 51 -2.75 -17.46 16.20
C GLY A 51 -3.18 -15.99 16.33
N GLY A 52 -4.23 -15.56 15.62
CA GLY A 52 -4.78 -14.20 15.73
C GLY A 52 -5.54 -13.96 17.03
N ASN A 53 -5.46 -12.74 17.56
CA ASN A 53 -6.19 -12.36 18.77
C ASN A 53 -7.67 -12.10 18.44
N LYS A 54 -8.58 -12.85 19.07
CA LYS A 54 -10.01 -12.76 18.80
C LYS A 54 -10.68 -11.74 19.71
N ILE A 55 -11.55 -10.93 19.12
CA ILE A 55 -12.30 -9.88 19.79
C ILE A 55 -13.79 -10.11 19.52
N ASN A 56 -14.63 -10.14 20.55
CA ASN A 56 -16.08 -10.20 20.36
C ASN A 56 -16.64 -8.78 20.26
N LYS A 57 -17.34 -8.48 19.16
CA LYS A 57 -18.07 -7.23 18.98
C LYS A 57 -19.49 -7.55 18.51
N GLY A 58 -20.49 -7.20 19.33
CA GLY A 58 -21.91 -7.39 18.97
C GLY A 58 -22.30 -8.84 18.67
N GLY A 59 -21.69 -9.81 19.35
CA GLY A 59 -21.96 -11.24 19.15
C GLY A 59 -21.22 -11.87 17.97
N ARG A 60 -20.42 -11.10 17.22
CA ARG A 60 -19.54 -11.60 16.16
C ARG A 60 -18.09 -11.59 16.62
N TRP A 61 -17.33 -12.59 16.19
CA TRP A 61 -15.90 -12.68 16.47
C TRP A 61 -15.10 -12.06 15.33
N TYR A 62 -14.20 -11.16 15.71
CA TYR A 62 -13.27 -10.49 14.82
C TYR A 62 -11.83 -10.79 15.20
N VAL A 63 -10.91 -10.55 14.29
CA VAL A 63 -9.46 -10.57 14.54
C VAL A 63 -8.89 -9.23 14.14
N GLY A 64 -8.19 -8.60 15.09
CA GLY A 64 -7.50 -7.34 14.88
C GLY A 64 -6.10 -7.54 14.33
N ASN A 65 -5.46 -6.43 13.97
CA ASN A 65 -4.10 -6.39 13.45
C ASN A 65 -3.92 -7.23 12.17
N CYS A 66 -4.99 -7.49 11.41
CA CYS A 66 -4.86 -8.20 10.14
C CYS A 66 -4.16 -7.30 9.12
N PHE A 67 -3.30 -7.90 8.29
CA PHE A 67 -2.67 -7.20 7.18
C PHE A 67 -3.52 -7.39 5.92
N LYS A 68 -4.12 -6.31 5.42
CA LYS A 68 -4.81 -6.31 4.13
C LYS A 68 -3.87 -5.81 3.05
N GLU A 69 -3.36 -6.75 2.27
CA GLU A 69 -2.46 -6.51 1.14
C GLU A 69 -3.15 -5.76 0.00
N PHE A 70 -2.37 -4.91 -0.67
CA PHE A 70 -2.74 -4.25 -1.93
C PHE A 70 -1.82 -4.66 -3.07
N VAL A 71 -0.52 -4.81 -2.80
CA VAL A 71 0.50 -5.26 -3.76
C VAL A 71 1.58 -6.04 -3.03
N GLN A 72 2.27 -6.91 -3.74
CA GLN A 72 3.28 -7.81 -3.19
C GLN A 72 4.71 -7.34 -3.48
N VAL A 73 5.61 -7.69 -2.57
CA VAL A 73 7.06 -7.65 -2.82
C VAL A 73 7.39 -8.48 -4.07
N ASN A 74 8.34 -7.99 -4.86
CA ASN A 74 8.76 -8.52 -6.16
C ASN A 74 7.71 -8.47 -7.27
N GLU A 75 6.54 -7.86 -7.03
CA GLU A 75 5.56 -7.63 -8.08
C GLU A 75 6.10 -6.62 -9.09
N ASN A 76 6.00 -6.95 -10.38
CA ASN A 76 6.37 -6.04 -11.47
C ASN A 76 5.12 -5.23 -11.86
N ILE A 77 5.15 -3.93 -11.56
CA ILE A 77 4.05 -3.02 -11.80
C ILE A 77 4.43 -1.97 -12.84
N ASN A 78 3.46 -1.52 -13.63
CA ASN A 78 3.65 -0.42 -14.58
C ASN A 78 3.71 0.95 -13.86
N VAL A 79 4.25 1.97 -14.54
CA VAL A 79 4.12 3.36 -14.07
C VAL A 79 2.66 3.71 -13.80
N ASN A 80 2.39 4.45 -12.72
CA ASN A 80 1.05 4.87 -12.29
C ASN A 80 0.11 3.69 -12.00
N HIS A 81 0.65 2.53 -11.62
CA HIS A 81 -0.17 1.40 -11.18
C HIS A 81 -1.03 1.81 -9.97
N ARG A 82 -2.29 1.38 -9.98
CA ARG A 82 -3.27 1.67 -8.93
C ARG A 82 -3.96 0.39 -8.51
N VAL A 83 -4.07 0.17 -7.21
CA VAL A 83 -4.89 -0.90 -6.63
C VAL A 83 -5.87 -0.28 -5.65
N THR A 84 -7.14 -0.61 -5.82
CA THR A 84 -8.23 -0.09 -4.99
C THR A 84 -8.95 -1.24 -4.29
N HIS A 85 -9.19 -1.07 -2.99
CA HIS A 85 -10.03 -1.96 -2.22
C HIS A 85 -11.11 -1.17 -1.49
N LEU A 86 -12.33 -1.70 -1.55
CA LEU A 86 -13.43 -1.23 -0.73
C LEU A 86 -13.21 -1.69 0.71
N VAL A 87 -13.35 -0.77 1.66
CA VAL A 87 -13.29 -1.03 3.09
C VAL A 87 -14.55 -0.52 3.79
N THR A 88 -14.92 -1.19 4.86
CA THR A 88 -16.05 -0.82 5.72
C THR A 88 -15.47 -0.45 7.09
N PRO A 89 -15.81 0.72 7.66
CA PRO A 89 -15.34 1.08 8.98
C PRO A 89 -15.93 0.12 10.02
N THR A 90 -15.16 -0.16 11.07
CA THR A 90 -15.65 -0.99 12.18
C THR A 90 -15.93 -0.19 13.44
N GLU A 91 -15.56 1.10 13.45
CA GLU A 91 -15.75 2.04 14.55
C GLU A 91 -15.99 3.45 14.00
N SER A 92 -16.67 4.31 14.77
CA SER A 92 -17.04 5.67 14.38
C SER A 92 -15.87 6.66 14.27
N ASN A 93 -14.71 6.32 14.84
CA ASN A 93 -13.47 7.04 14.62
C ASN A 93 -12.45 5.98 14.21
N SER A 94 -11.94 6.06 12.99
CA SER A 94 -11.05 5.04 12.46
C SER A 94 -9.75 5.68 11.98
N TYR A 95 -8.65 5.00 12.26
CA TYR A 95 -7.38 5.30 11.65
C TYR A 95 -7.14 4.33 10.51
N LEU A 96 -6.74 4.84 9.34
CA LEU A 96 -6.12 4.03 8.31
C LEU A 96 -4.61 4.04 8.57
N ILE A 97 -4.07 2.91 8.97
CA ILE A 97 -2.63 2.76 9.19
C ILE A 97 -2.05 2.00 7.99
N VAL A 98 -1.15 2.65 7.28
CA VAL A 98 -0.46 2.12 6.11
C VAL A 98 0.82 1.44 6.55
N TYR A 99 1.04 0.21 6.09
CA TYR A 99 2.22 -0.59 6.38
C TYR A 99 2.97 -0.97 5.11
N ARG A 100 4.27 -1.20 5.26
CA ARG A 100 5.09 -1.98 4.33
C ARG A 100 5.75 -3.16 5.04
N THR A 101 6.12 -4.19 4.29
CA THR A 101 6.91 -5.32 4.82
C THR A 101 7.68 -6.03 3.72
N VAL A 102 8.77 -6.70 4.09
CA VAL A 102 9.54 -7.59 3.19
C VAL A 102 8.90 -8.99 3.03
N LEU A 103 7.88 -9.31 3.81
CA LEU A 103 7.19 -10.59 3.75
C LEU A 103 6.31 -10.68 2.50
N LEU A 104 6.33 -11.83 1.81
CA LEU A 104 5.50 -12.07 0.63
C LEU A 104 4.00 -12.16 0.96
N ASP A 105 3.66 -12.81 2.07
CA ASP A 105 2.26 -13.06 2.47
C ASP A 105 2.06 -12.78 3.97
N PRO A 106 2.14 -11.50 4.39
CA PRO A 106 1.91 -11.11 5.79
C PRO A 106 0.45 -11.35 6.18
N LYS A 107 0.22 -12.03 7.30
CA LYS A 107 -1.13 -12.22 7.85
C LYS A 107 -1.51 -11.15 8.88
N PHE A 108 -0.53 -10.70 9.65
CA PHE A 108 -0.75 -9.75 10.74
C PHE A 108 0.29 -8.64 10.73
N VAL A 109 -0.11 -7.43 11.08
CA VAL A 109 0.81 -6.29 11.23
C VAL A 109 1.70 -6.42 12.47
N THR A 110 1.45 -7.40 13.34
CA THR A 110 2.29 -7.72 14.50
C THR A 110 3.56 -8.48 14.13
N ASN A 111 3.72 -8.89 12.87
CA ASN A 111 5.00 -9.40 12.38
C ASN A 111 6.09 -8.33 12.54
N LYS A 112 7.27 -8.73 13.04
CA LYS A 112 8.37 -7.80 13.34
C LYS A 112 8.92 -7.09 12.09
N GLU A 113 8.67 -7.67 10.92
CA GLU A 113 9.03 -7.15 9.60
C GLU A 113 8.01 -6.14 9.05
N CYS A 114 6.91 -5.88 9.75
CA CYS A 114 5.91 -4.88 9.37
C CYS A 114 6.30 -3.51 9.93
N GLU A 115 6.41 -2.53 9.03
CA GLU A 115 6.76 -1.14 9.34
C GLU A 115 5.59 -0.21 9.02
N ILE A 116 5.24 0.69 9.95
CA ILE A 116 4.25 1.74 9.70
C ILE A 116 4.88 2.79 8.79
N LEU A 117 4.22 3.07 7.66
CA LEU A 117 4.56 4.19 6.79
C LEU A 117 3.87 5.48 7.23
N GLY A 118 2.60 5.37 7.62
CA GLY A 118 1.85 6.51 8.10
C GLY A 118 0.45 6.17 8.54
N THR A 119 -0.23 7.18 9.06
CA THR A 119 -1.56 7.05 9.64
C THR A 119 -2.42 8.22 9.19
N LEU A 120 -3.63 7.91 8.72
CA LEU A 120 -4.64 8.90 8.35
C LEU A 120 -5.84 8.74 9.27
N PHE A 121 -6.28 9.84 9.88
CA PHE A 121 -7.52 9.86 10.64
C PHE A 121 -8.70 10.04 9.70
N ILE A 122 -9.68 9.14 9.78
CA ILE A 122 -10.91 9.21 8.99
C ILE A 122 -12.07 9.43 9.95
N ARG A 123 -12.79 10.53 9.76
CA ARG A 123 -14.03 10.80 10.51
C ARG A 123 -15.18 10.04 9.87
N ILE A 124 -15.73 9.09 10.59
CA ILE A 124 -16.87 8.28 10.14
C ILE A 124 -18.16 8.93 10.65
N PRO A 125 -19.10 9.32 9.77
CA PRO A 125 -20.44 9.75 10.15
C PRO A 125 -21.10 8.80 11.15
N GLN A 126 -21.70 9.35 12.22
CA GLN A 126 -22.33 8.56 13.29
C GLN A 126 -23.83 8.33 13.06
N ASP A 127 -24.42 9.11 12.17
CA ASP A 127 -25.83 9.08 11.78
C ASP A 127 -26.14 8.00 10.74
N VAL A 128 -25.11 7.39 10.13
CA VAL A 128 -25.23 6.31 9.17
C VAL A 128 -24.71 5.00 9.80
N PRO A 129 -25.40 3.85 9.63
CA PRO A 129 -24.87 2.57 10.08
C PRO A 129 -23.50 2.27 9.47
N LEU A 130 -22.55 1.76 10.27
CA LEU A 130 -21.18 1.48 9.81
C LEU A 130 -21.15 0.52 8.60
N ASP A 131 -22.06 -0.46 8.58
CA ASP A 131 -22.16 -1.44 7.49
C ASP A 131 -22.59 -0.80 6.15
N ASP A 132 -23.27 0.34 6.18
CA ASP A 132 -23.70 1.07 4.98
C ASP A 132 -22.64 2.06 4.48
N GLN A 133 -21.64 2.36 5.30
CA GLN A 133 -20.55 3.28 4.95
C GLN A 133 -19.41 2.53 4.27
N LYS A 134 -19.01 2.99 3.08
CA LYS A 134 -17.94 2.37 2.29
C LYS A 134 -16.92 3.40 1.86
N TYR A 135 -15.65 3.02 1.96
CA TYR A 135 -14.52 3.84 1.53
C TYR A 135 -13.68 3.09 0.51
N ASN A 136 -13.31 3.75 -0.59
CA ASN A 136 -12.28 3.25 -1.49
C ASN A 136 -10.93 3.64 -0.93
N VAL A 137 -10.10 2.67 -0.60
CA VAL A 137 -8.69 2.90 -0.32
C VAL A 137 -7.91 2.57 -1.59
N THR A 138 -7.11 3.49 -2.10
CA THR A 138 -6.36 3.34 -3.34
C THR A 138 -4.88 3.57 -3.11
N PHE A 139 -4.05 2.58 -3.43
CA PHE A 139 -2.61 2.71 -3.48
C PHE A 139 -2.21 3.07 -4.91
N MET A 140 -1.50 4.19 -5.08
CA MET A 140 -0.98 4.65 -6.37
C MET A 140 0.54 4.72 -6.32
N PHE A 141 1.17 3.99 -7.23
CA PHE A 141 2.62 3.90 -7.34
C PHE A 141 3.11 4.83 -8.45
N GLY A 142 3.75 5.93 -8.07
CA GLY A 142 4.51 6.79 -8.98
C GLY A 142 5.96 6.33 -9.10
N ASP A 143 6.78 7.14 -9.78
CA ASP A 143 8.20 6.85 -10.01
C ASP A 143 9.04 6.85 -8.72
N THR A 144 8.75 7.78 -7.80
CA THR A 144 9.49 7.93 -6.53
C THR A 144 8.60 8.04 -5.30
N GLU A 145 7.28 7.99 -5.50
CA GLU A 145 6.28 8.25 -4.47
C GLU A 145 5.20 7.18 -4.45
N LEU A 146 4.79 6.80 -3.25
CA LEU A 146 3.56 6.05 -2.99
C LEU A 146 2.51 7.04 -2.48
N ARG A 147 1.35 7.09 -3.13
CA ARG A 147 0.18 7.82 -2.65
C ARG A 147 -0.90 6.84 -2.21
N VAL A 148 -1.48 7.08 -1.04
CA VAL A 148 -2.62 6.33 -0.52
C VAL A 148 -3.79 7.29 -0.38
N ILE A 149 -4.85 7.05 -1.14
CA ILE A 149 -6.05 7.89 -1.19
C ILE A 149 -7.19 7.13 -0.53
N VAL A 150 -7.95 7.80 0.31
CA VAL A 150 -9.19 7.30 0.91
C VAL A 150 -10.33 8.18 0.44
N GLU A 151 -11.25 7.58 -0.31
CA GLU A 151 -12.43 8.24 -0.84
C GLU A 151 -13.68 7.71 -0.12
N ASP A 152 -14.49 8.60 0.44
CA ASP A 152 -15.84 8.27 0.90
C ASP A 152 -16.76 8.09 -0.31
N THR A 153 -17.27 6.87 -0.51
CA THR A 153 -18.05 6.54 -1.72
C THR A 153 -19.42 7.23 -1.79
N THR A 154 -19.92 7.76 -0.68
CA THR A 154 -21.21 8.46 -0.63
C THR A 154 -21.04 9.95 -0.92
N THR A 155 -19.99 10.56 -0.38
CA THR A 155 -19.76 12.01 -0.51
C THR A 155 -18.76 12.39 -1.60
N GLY A 156 -17.95 11.44 -2.08
CA GLY A 156 -16.84 11.67 -3.00
C GLY A 156 -15.69 12.47 -2.40
N LYS A 157 -15.67 12.67 -1.08
CA LYS A 157 -14.58 13.37 -0.39
C LYS A 157 -13.37 12.46 -0.28
N GLU A 158 -12.21 13.03 -0.57
CA GLU A 158 -10.93 12.32 -0.53
C GLU A 158 -9.99 12.93 0.50
N ASP A 159 -9.33 12.05 1.25
CA ASP A 159 -8.16 12.35 2.07
C ASP A 159 -7.00 11.47 1.60
N GLN A 160 -5.74 11.90 1.78
CA GLN A 160 -4.59 11.16 1.25
C GLN A 160 -3.33 11.26 2.10
N LEU A 161 -2.45 10.26 1.94
CA LEU A 161 -1.07 10.23 2.42
C LEU A 161 -0.12 10.08 1.23
N THR A 162 1.05 10.72 1.30
CA THR A 162 2.12 10.59 0.32
C THR A 162 3.42 10.21 1.02
N PHE A 163 4.10 9.18 0.51
CA PHE A 163 5.35 8.66 1.04
C PHE A 163 6.42 8.65 -0.04
N ASN A 164 7.65 9.02 0.31
CA ASN A 164 8.79 8.88 -0.59
C ASN A 164 9.35 7.46 -0.50
N CYS A 165 9.41 6.75 -1.63
CA CYS A 165 9.92 5.37 -1.70
C CYS A 165 11.46 5.28 -1.61
N LEU A 166 12.15 6.41 -1.59
CA LEU A 166 13.63 6.52 -1.57
C LEU A 166 14.22 6.60 -0.13
N LYS A 167 13.43 6.29 0.91
CA LYS A 167 13.87 6.32 2.31
C LYS A 167 13.64 5.00 3.05
#